data_AF-H5TI95-F1
#
_entry.id   AF-H5TI95-F1
#
_cell.length_a   1.000
_cell.length_b   1.000
_cell.length_c   1.000
_cell.angle_alpha   90.00
_cell.angle_beta   90.00
_cell.angle_gamma   90.00
#
_symmetry.space_group_name_H-M   'P 1'
#
loop_
_entity.id
_entity.type
_entity.pdbx_description
1 polymer ?
#
loop_
_entity_poly.entity_id
_entity_poly.type
_entity_poly.pdbx_seq_one_letter_code
_entity_poly.pdbx_strand_id
1 'polypeptide(L)'
;MNRFEWLLEGNRFSGWSKFIKRYPEATLISRGARLVDDAVDAGFQVAWSTTRPDHAAADTWQWLLANDLPVGPIMTRHQIKDGAYRDAFDVKVRQWYWWLSRFGERNPVAAWIDDELEAVQLLRQHGCPAWTAIGLQRAIVKSDGRPLPVVLAEQGPSQDELDRNRARREPGWRRHEDAFQAERSAWWRRERAKAAAERERRNRERDEGAGKPTTRRRPR
;
A
#
# COMPACT_ATOMS: atom_id res chain seq x y z
N MET A 1 -29.77 11.59 8.58
CA MET A 1 -28.93 11.78 7.38
C MET A 1 -27.48 11.88 7.81
N ASN A 2 -26.69 10.83 7.59
CA ASN A 2 -25.31 10.73 8.06
C ASN A 2 -24.37 11.50 7.14
N ARG A 3 -23.63 12.47 7.70
CA ARG A 3 -22.82 13.50 7.00
C ARG A 3 -21.67 12.98 6.12
N PHE A 4 -21.45 11.66 6.05
CA PHE A 4 -20.27 11.04 5.44
C PHE A 4 -20.56 9.82 4.54
N GLU A 5 -21.82 9.41 4.33
CA GLU A 5 -22.17 8.27 3.45
C GLU A 5 -21.76 8.55 1.99
N TRP A 6 -21.92 9.79 1.52
CA TRP A 6 -21.53 10.21 0.17
C TRP A 6 -20.00 10.13 -0.10
N LEU A 7 -19.16 10.10 0.95
CA LEU A 7 -17.70 9.90 0.83
C LEU A 7 -17.33 8.42 0.68
N LEU A 8 -18.22 7.50 1.08
CA LEU A 8 -18.08 6.06 0.88
C LEU A 8 -18.71 5.59 -0.44
N GLU A 9 -19.70 6.32 -0.94
CA GLU A 9 -20.40 6.09 -2.21
C GLU A 9 -19.70 6.73 -3.43
N GLY A 10 -18.59 7.45 -3.20
CA GLY A 10 -17.81 8.09 -4.24
C GLY A 10 -17.37 7.08 -5.32
N ASN A 11 -17.81 7.33 -6.55
CA ASN A 11 -17.59 6.59 -7.80
C ASN A 11 -16.11 6.39 -8.21
N ARG A 12 -15.15 6.53 -7.28
CA ARG A 12 -13.72 6.24 -7.47
C ARG A 12 -13.41 4.73 -7.40
N PHE A 13 -14.25 3.93 -6.74
CA PHE A 13 -14.09 2.47 -6.70
C PHE A 13 -14.37 1.80 -8.07
N SER A 14 -15.29 2.33 -8.87
CA SER A 14 -15.62 1.76 -10.18
C SER A 14 -14.46 1.87 -11.18
N GLY A 15 -13.59 2.87 -11.00
CA GLY A 15 -12.33 3.02 -11.73
C GLY A 15 -11.27 2.00 -11.30
N TRP A 16 -11.15 1.72 -10.00
CA TRP A 16 -10.21 0.72 -9.48
C TRP A 16 -10.53 -0.68 -9.99
N SER A 17 -11.80 -1.11 -9.99
CA SER A 17 -12.14 -2.44 -10.52
C SER A 17 -11.81 -2.59 -12.00
N LYS A 18 -11.96 -1.53 -12.81
CA LYS A 18 -11.56 -1.52 -14.23
C LYS A 18 -10.03 -1.53 -14.39
N PHE A 19 -9.32 -0.75 -13.57
CA PHE A 19 -7.86 -0.70 -13.57
C PHE A 19 -7.23 -2.03 -13.11
N ILE A 20 -7.75 -2.62 -12.03
CA ILE A 20 -7.30 -3.92 -11.49
C ILE A 20 -7.53 -5.03 -12.52
N LYS A 21 -8.68 -5.05 -13.21
CA LYS A 21 -8.96 -6.05 -14.26
C LYS A 21 -7.96 -6.02 -15.42
N ARG A 22 -7.39 -4.86 -15.75
CA ARG A 22 -6.40 -4.71 -16.83
C ARG A 22 -4.95 -4.80 -16.34
N TYR A 23 -4.74 -4.99 -15.04
CA TYR A 23 -3.41 -5.00 -14.48
C TYR A 23 -2.51 -6.17 -14.95
N PRO A 24 -3.03 -7.39 -15.18
CA PRO A 24 -2.24 -8.42 -15.85
C PRO A 24 -1.68 -7.97 -17.22
N GLU A 25 -2.30 -6.97 -17.86
CA GLU A 25 -1.88 -6.38 -19.13
C GLU A 25 -0.90 -5.19 -18.95
N ALA A 26 -0.55 -4.82 -17.72
CA ALA A 26 0.32 -3.66 -17.48
C ALA A 26 1.73 -3.95 -18.02
N THR A 27 2.19 -3.08 -18.91
CA THR A 27 3.53 -3.18 -19.51
C THR A 27 4.60 -2.91 -18.46
N LEU A 28 5.62 -3.77 -18.44
CA LEU A 28 6.82 -3.56 -17.65
C LEU A 28 7.57 -2.31 -18.12
N ILE A 29 7.90 -1.42 -17.18
CA ILE A 29 8.78 -0.30 -17.44
C ILE A 29 10.22 -0.81 -17.40
N SER A 30 10.85 -1.01 -18.56
CA SER A 30 12.19 -1.60 -18.66
C SER A 30 13.25 -0.87 -17.84
N ARG A 31 13.13 0.45 -17.72
CA ARG A 31 14.00 1.28 -16.87
C ARG A 31 13.88 0.94 -15.38
N GLY A 32 12.66 0.68 -14.92
CA GLY A 32 12.42 0.25 -13.54
C GLY A 32 12.92 -1.16 -13.29
N ALA A 33 12.68 -2.08 -14.24
CA ALA A 33 13.21 -3.45 -14.17
C ALA A 33 14.73 -3.45 -14.05
N ARG A 34 15.44 -2.66 -14.88
CA ARG A 34 16.90 -2.57 -14.83
C ARG A 34 17.42 -2.11 -13.46
N LEU A 35 16.75 -1.14 -12.82
CA LEU A 35 17.13 -0.71 -11.47
C LEU A 35 16.96 -1.81 -10.42
N VAL A 36 15.96 -2.66 -10.60
CA VAL A 36 15.72 -3.81 -9.73
C VAL A 36 16.81 -4.85 -9.93
N ASP A 37 17.19 -5.14 -11.18
CA ASP A 37 18.31 -6.04 -11.50
C ASP A 37 19.62 -5.51 -10.90
N ASP A 38 19.95 -4.23 -11.13
CA ASP A 38 21.15 -3.59 -10.57
C ASP A 38 21.16 -3.64 -9.03
N ALA A 39 19.98 -3.57 -8.38
CA ALA A 39 19.85 -3.71 -6.93
C ALA A 39 20.09 -5.15 -6.46
N VAL A 40 19.51 -6.13 -7.14
CA VAL A 40 19.71 -7.56 -6.82
C VAL A 40 21.17 -7.97 -7.04
N ASP A 41 21.78 -7.56 -8.14
CA ASP A 41 23.19 -7.81 -8.45
C ASP A 41 24.13 -7.19 -7.41
N ALA A 42 23.74 -6.04 -6.85
CA ALA A 42 24.44 -5.40 -5.74
C ALA A 42 24.18 -6.04 -4.36
N GLY A 43 23.38 -7.11 -4.30
CA GLY A 43 23.07 -7.86 -3.08
C GLY A 43 21.94 -7.28 -2.23
N PHE A 44 21.14 -6.34 -2.76
CA PHE A 44 19.99 -5.81 -2.04
C PHE A 44 18.80 -6.77 -2.09
N GLN A 45 18.03 -6.77 -1.01
CA GLN A 45 16.70 -7.36 -0.99
C GLN A 45 15.68 -6.33 -1.51
N VAL A 46 14.73 -6.80 -2.31
CA VAL A 46 13.69 -5.94 -2.90
C VAL A 46 12.39 -6.13 -2.14
N ALA A 47 11.80 -5.02 -1.72
CA ALA A 47 10.44 -4.95 -1.19
C ALA A 47 9.61 -4.01 -2.06
N TRP A 48 8.33 -4.33 -2.22
CA TRP A 48 7.41 -3.62 -3.09
C TRP A 48 6.46 -2.77 -2.26
N SER A 49 6.12 -1.60 -2.79
CA SER A 49 5.17 -0.69 -2.18
C SER A 49 4.12 -0.25 -3.20
N THR A 50 2.86 -0.28 -2.81
CA THR A 50 1.76 0.16 -3.66
C THR A 50 0.63 0.76 -2.84
N THR A 51 -0.05 1.75 -3.42
CA THR A 51 -1.26 2.36 -2.85
C THR A 51 -2.54 1.64 -3.29
N ARG A 52 -2.38 0.53 -4.02
CA ARG A 52 -3.47 -0.39 -4.38
C ARG A 52 -4.01 -1.12 -3.16
N PRO A 53 -5.31 -1.42 -3.15
CA PRO A 53 -5.93 -2.13 -2.04
C PRO A 53 -5.34 -3.53 -1.84
N ASP A 54 -5.35 -4.00 -0.59
CA ASP A 54 -4.85 -5.31 -0.15
C ASP A 54 -5.28 -6.51 -1.00
N HIS A 55 -6.51 -6.57 -1.49
CA HIS A 55 -6.96 -7.66 -2.37
C HIS A 55 -6.23 -7.72 -3.72
N ALA A 56 -5.55 -6.65 -4.15
CA ALA A 56 -4.72 -6.66 -5.35
C ALA A 56 -3.33 -7.30 -5.13
N ALA A 57 -2.98 -7.67 -3.89
CA ALA A 57 -1.67 -8.23 -3.58
C ALA A 57 -1.37 -9.52 -4.36
N ALA A 58 -2.37 -10.40 -4.53
CA ALA A 58 -2.22 -11.64 -5.28
C ALA A 58 -1.93 -11.37 -6.76
N ASP A 59 -2.67 -10.45 -7.38
CA ASP A 59 -2.44 -10.07 -8.78
C ASP A 59 -1.08 -9.40 -8.96
N THR A 60 -0.66 -8.53 -8.03
CA THR A 60 0.69 -7.94 -8.03
C THR A 60 1.77 -8.99 -7.92
N TRP A 61 1.60 -9.98 -7.05
CA TRP A 61 2.53 -11.09 -6.95
C TRP A 61 2.67 -11.88 -8.25
N GLN A 62 1.55 -12.23 -8.89
CA GLN A 62 1.55 -12.96 -10.17
C GLN A 62 2.16 -12.13 -11.29
N TRP A 63 1.88 -10.83 -11.35
CA TRP A 63 2.48 -9.94 -12.35
C TRP A 63 3.99 -9.81 -12.17
N LEU A 64 4.50 -9.75 -10.93
CA LEU A 64 5.95 -9.75 -10.66
C LEU A 64 6.61 -11.03 -11.17
N LEU A 65 6.01 -12.19 -10.86
CA LEU A 65 6.50 -13.49 -11.35
C LEU A 65 6.51 -13.57 -12.88
N ALA A 66 5.44 -13.11 -13.54
CA ALA A 66 5.33 -13.16 -14.99
C ALA A 66 6.33 -12.26 -15.72
N ASN A 67 6.96 -11.32 -15.01
CA ASN A 67 7.97 -10.40 -15.54
C ASN A 67 9.38 -10.70 -15.00
N ASP A 68 9.60 -11.88 -14.42
CA ASP A 68 10.89 -12.31 -13.85
C ASP A 68 11.47 -11.35 -12.81
N LEU A 69 10.60 -10.62 -12.09
CA LEU A 69 11.01 -9.69 -11.04
C LEU A 69 11.18 -10.42 -9.69
N PRO A 70 12.11 -9.96 -8.83
CA PRO A 70 12.33 -10.55 -7.53
C PRO A 70 11.07 -10.45 -6.66
N VAL A 71 10.72 -11.59 -6.09
CA VAL A 71 9.60 -11.71 -5.18
C VAL A 71 10.04 -11.29 -3.78
N GLY A 72 9.25 -10.42 -3.15
CA GLY A 72 9.55 -9.90 -1.82
C GLY A 72 8.29 -9.38 -1.11
N PRO A 73 8.42 -8.84 0.11
CA PRO A 73 7.29 -8.26 0.83
C PRO A 73 6.59 -7.19 0.00
N ILE A 74 5.25 -7.23 -0.07
CA ILE A 74 4.44 -6.23 -0.77
C ILE A 74 3.62 -5.45 0.25
N MET A 75 3.90 -4.16 0.39
CA MET A 75 3.13 -3.24 1.19
C MET A 75 1.99 -2.66 0.34
N THR A 76 0.75 -2.93 0.75
CA THR A 76 -0.46 -2.45 0.07
C THR A 76 -1.20 -1.41 0.91
N ARG A 77 -2.19 -0.74 0.30
CA ARG A 77 -3.21 0.03 1.01
C ARG A 77 -4.14 -0.93 1.73
N HIS A 78 -4.18 -0.83 3.05
CA HIS A 78 -4.98 -1.74 3.86
C HIS A 78 -6.40 -1.20 3.97
N GLN A 79 -7.42 -2.01 3.62
CA GLN A 79 -8.81 -1.52 3.57
C GLN A 79 -9.32 -1.01 4.92
N ILE A 80 -8.98 -1.69 6.01
CA ILE A 80 -9.36 -1.26 7.36
C ILE A 80 -8.55 -0.03 7.80
N LYS A 81 -7.21 -0.09 7.71
CA LYS A 81 -6.33 0.95 8.27
C LYS A 81 -6.31 2.24 7.45
N ASP A 82 -6.46 2.16 6.14
CA ASP A 82 -6.37 3.32 5.23
C ASP A 82 -7.74 3.67 4.64
N GLY A 83 -8.60 2.67 4.43
CA GLY A 83 -9.79 2.84 3.60
C GLY A 83 -9.43 3.26 2.17
N ALA A 84 -10.45 3.64 1.40
CA ALA A 84 -10.24 4.11 0.03
C ALA A 84 -10.00 5.60 -0.11
N TYR A 85 -10.14 6.36 0.98
CA TYR A 85 -10.11 7.82 0.96
C TYR A 85 -8.81 8.42 1.49
N ARG A 86 -8.01 7.67 2.27
CA ARG A 86 -6.70 8.15 2.72
C ARG A 86 -5.86 8.51 1.50
N ASP A 87 -5.19 9.65 1.55
CA ASP A 87 -4.36 10.12 0.45
C ASP A 87 -3.27 9.09 0.09
N ALA A 88 -2.91 9.02 -1.20
CA ALA A 88 -1.93 8.06 -1.69
C ALA A 88 -0.54 8.28 -1.06
N PHE A 89 -0.14 9.53 -0.86
CA PHE A 89 1.14 9.87 -0.25
C PHE A 89 1.15 9.56 1.25
N ASP A 90 0.04 9.81 1.94
CA ASP A 90 -0.09 9.43 3.34
C ASP A 90 0.01 7.92 3.56
N VAL A 91 -0.50 7.12 2.61
CA VAL A 91 -0.32 5.65 2.63
C VAL A 91 1.15 5.28 2.49
N LYS A 92 1.89 5.92 1.56
CA LYS A 92 3.33 5.68 1.38
C LYS A 92 4.14 6.04 2.64
N VAL A 93 3.83 7.17 3.28
CA VAL A 93 4.45 7.56 4.55
C VAL A 93 4.12 6.56 5.67
N ARG A 94 2.88 6.06 5.75
CA ARG A 94 2.54 4.99 6.70
C ARG A 94 3.33 3.72 6.44
N GLN A 95 3.50 3.33 5.18
CA GLN A 95 4.28 2.15 4.80
C GLN A 95 5.76 2.32 5.19
N TRP A 96 6.33 3.51 4.99
CA TRP A 96 7.67 3.87 5.47
C TRP A 96 7.83 3.67 6.99
N TYR A 97 6.97 4.30 7.80
CA TYR A 97 7.05 4.15 9.26
C TYR A 97 6.76 2.72 9.72
N TRP A 98 5.85 2.01 9.04
CA TRP A 98 5.58 0.60 9.33
C TRP A 98 6.83 -0.26 9.09
N TRP A 99 7.53 -0.06 7.97
CA TRP A 99 8.78 -0.77 7.70
C TRP A 99 9.83 -0.45 8.75
N LEU A 100 10.05 0.84 9.02
CA LEU A 100 11.06 1.30 9.98
C LEU A 100 10.82 0.70 11.37
N SER A 101 9.59 0.74 11.87
CA SER A 101 9.24 0.20 13.19
C SER A 101 9.35 -1.33 13.31
N ARG A 102 9.24 -2.06 12.20
CA ARG A 102 9.19 -3.53 12.22
C ARG A 102 10.50 -4.18 11.80
N PHE A 103 11.23 -3.54 10.90
CA PHE A 103 12.42 -4.08 10.26
C PHE A 103 13.62 -3.14 10.26
N GLY A 104 13.46 -1.85 10.59
CA GLY A 104 14.48 -0.83 10.39
C GLY A 104 15.85 -1.14 11.01
N GLU A 105 15.88 -1.77 12.19
CA GLU A 105 17.14 -2.15 12.86
C GLU A 105 17.87 -3.31 12.17
N ARG A 106 17.13 -4.24 11.54
CA ARG A 106 17.69 -5.48 10.95
C ARG A 106 17.80 -5.42 9.44
N ASN A 107 16.96 -4.62 8.80
CA ASN A 107 16.84 -4.46 7.36
C ASN A 107 16.54 -2.99 7.04
N PRO A 108 17.55 -2.11 7.19
CA PRO A 108 17.40 -0.70 6.90
C PRO A 108 17.15 -0.49 5.40
N VAL A 109 16.28 0.46 5.08
CA VAL A 109 16.02 0.82 3.68
C VAL A 109 17.20 1.63 3.17
N ALA A 110 17.93 1.12 2.18
CA ALA A 110 19.01 1.85 1.52
C ALA A 110 18.47 2.87 0.49
N ALA A 111 17.36 2.54 -0.17
CA ALA A 111 16.68 3.43 -1.11
C ALA A 111 15.18 3.10 -1.19
N TRP A 112 14.35 4.13 -1.28
CA TRP A 112 12.93 4.00 -1.64
C TRP A 112 12.72 4.61 -3.02
N ILE A 113 12.26 3.83 -4.00
CA ILE A 113 12.09 4.31 -5.37
C ILE A 113 10.62 4.57 -5.64
N ASP A 114 10.31 5.76 -6.14
CA ASP A 114 8.96 6.18 -6.49
C ASP A 114 8.99 6.97 -7.81
N ASP A 115 7.92 6.91 -8.61
CA ASP A 115 7.84 7.62 -9.89
C ASP A 115 7.34 9.06 -9.73
N GLU A 116 6.59 9.35 -8.67
CA GLU A 116 5.97 10.65 -8.43
C GLU A 116 6.87 11.55 -7.57
N LEU A 117 7.26 12.71 -8.11
CA LEU A 117 8.23 13.61 -7.48
C LEU A 117 7.73 14.12 -6.13
N GLU A 118 6.44 14.43 -6.03
CA GLU A 118 5.75 14.87 -4.82
C GLU A 118 5.81 13.80 -3.73
N ALA A 119 5.62 12.52 -4.10
CA ALA A 119 5.76 11.40 -3.17
C ALA A 119 7.21 11.27 -2.67
N VAL A 120 8.19 11.36 -3.56
CA VAL A 120 9.62 11.33 -3.20
C VAL A 120 9.97 12.47 -2.24
N GLN A 121 9.50 13.69 -2.52
CA GLN A 121 9.75 14.86 -1.68
C GLN A 121 9.11 14.69 -0.30
N LEU A 122 7.85 14.23 -0.24
CA LEU A 122 7.19 13.99 1.04
C LEU A 122 7.93 12.91 1.85
N LEU A 123 8.29 11.79 1.22
CA LEU A 123 9.03 10.71 1.89
C LEU A 123 10.37 11.20 2.46
N ARG A 124 11.13 12.01 1.70
CA ARG A 124 12.37 12.63 2.18
C ARG A 124 12.15 13.53 3.39
N GLN A 125 11.06 14.32 3.40
CA GLN A 125 10.71 15.13 4.56
C GLN A 125 10.41 14.28 5.81
N HIS A 126 10.00 13.03 5.64
CA HIS A 126 9.79 12.05 6.71
C HIS A 126 11.03 11.19 7.03
N GLY A 127 12.20 11.54 6.47
CA GLY A 127 13.45 10.84 6.74
C GLY A 127 13.63 9.53 5.97
N CYS A 128 12.87 9.32 4.89
CA CYS A 128 13.05 8.20 3.99
C CYS A 128 14.12 8.52 2.92
N PRO A 129 15.07 7.62 2.61
CA PRO A 129 16.06 7.78 1.53
C PRO A 129 15.40 7.57 0.16
N ALA A 130 14.44 8.44 -0.17
CA ALA A 130 13.63 8.29 -1.37
C ALA A 130 14.31 8.87 -2.62
N TRP A 131 14.00 8.29 -3.78
CA TRP A 131 14.53 8.63 -5.08
C TRP A 131 13.44 8.56 -6.14
N THR A 132 13.53 9.43 -7.15
CA THR A 132 12.88 9.13 -8.42
C THR A 132 13.70 8.10 -9.17
N ALA A 133 13.05 7.21 -9.94
CA ALA A 133 13.77 6.24 -10.78
C ALA A 133 14.79 6.92 -11.71
N ILE A 134 14.37 8.02 -12.36
CA ILE A 134 15.25 8.84 -13.21
C ILE A 134 16.40 9.47 -12.41
N GLY A 135 16.13 9.92 -11.18
CA GLY A 135 17.14 10.50 -10.30
C GLY A 135 18.24 9.51 -9.93
N LEU A 136 17.84 8.28 -9.55
CA LEU A 136 18.79 7.23 -9.21
C LEU A 136 19.61 6.78 -10.42
N GLN A 137 18.97 6.59 -11.59
CA GLN A 137 19.68 6.25 -12.83
C GLN A 137 20.74 7.30 -13.20
N ARG A 138 20.42 8.59 -13.07
CA ARG A 138 21.39 9.66 -13.30
C ARG A 138 22.56 9.59 -12.32
N ALA A 139 22.31 9.26 -11.06
CA ALA A 139 23.37 9.09 -10.06
C ALA A 139 24.30 7.92 -10.41
N ILE A 140 23.73 6.79 -10.83
CA ILE A 140 24.48 5.60 -11.28
C ILE A 140 25.35 5.97 -12.49
N VAL A 141 24.79 6.60 -13.53
CA VAL A 141 25.55 6.99 -14.73
C VAL A 141 26.68 7.95 -14.39
N LYS A 142 26.44 8.95 -13.53
CA LYS A 142 27.46 9.90 -13.07
C LYS A 142 28.53 9.27 -12.19
N SER A 143 28.26 8.09 -11.62
CA SER A 143 29.19 7.44 -10.70
C SER A 143 30.34 6.70 -11.40
N ASP A 144 30.30 6.60 -12.73
CA ASP A 144 31.34 6.00 -13.57
C ASP A 144 31.72 4.56 -13.17
N GLY A 145 30.70 3.70 -13.09
CA GLY A 145 30.88 2.26 -12.81
C GLY A 145 31.07 1.91 -11.34
N ARG A 146 30.90 2.86 -10.41
CA ARG A 146 30.96 2.57 -8.98
C ARG A 146 29.82 1.65 -8.51
N PRO A 147 30.06 0.77 -7.52
CA PRO A 147 29.02 -0.12 -7.00
C PRO A 147 27.81 0.65 -6.47
N LEU A 148 26.59 0.15 -6.72
CA LEU A 148 25.35 0.80 -6.30
C LEU A 148 25.30 1.19 -4.81
N PRO A 149 25.77 0.39 -3.84
CA PRO A 149 25.80 0.81 -2.44
C PRO A 149 26.63 2.08 -2.20
N VAL A 150 27.75 2.24 -2.93
CA VAL A 150 28.59 3.43 -2.87
C VAL A 150 27.85 4.64 -3.47
N VAL A 151 27.16 4.45 -4.60
CA VAL A 151 26.34 5.50 -5.22
C VAL A 151 25.24 5.99 -4.27
N LEU A 152 24.54 5.06 -3.61
CA LEU A 152 23.49 5.39 -2.66
C LEU A 152 24.04 6.14 -1.44
N ALA A 153 25.20 5.73 -0.92
CA ALA A 153 25.82 6.37 0.24
C ALA A 153 26.35 7.79 -0.06
N GLU A 154 26.93 8.01 -1.24
CA GLU A 154 27.59 9.28 -1.57
C GLU A 154 26.69 10.30 -2.26
N GLN A 155 25.75 9.85 -3.09
CA GLN A 155 24.87 10.74 -3.86
C GLN A 155 23.46 10.85 -3.27
N GLY A 156 23.14 10.02 -2.28
CA GLY A 156 21.86 10.05 -1.59
C GLY A 156 21.72 11.19 -0.58
N PRO A 157 20.51 11.36 -0.02
CA PRO A 157 20.31 12.24 1.13
C PRO A 157 21.23 11.81 2.27
N SER A 158 21.89 12.76 2.93
CA SER A 158 22.77 12.45 4.06
C SER A 158 21.99 11.78 5.20
N GLN A 159 22.60 10.80 5.86
CA GLN A 159 21.97 10.10 6.98
C GLN A 159 21.55 11.06 8.10
N ASP A 160 22.39 12.05 8.42
CA ASP A 160 22.08 13.10 9.39
C ASP A 160 20.84 13.93 9.01
N GLU A 161 20.67 14.24 7.72
CA GLU A 161 19.48 14.94 7.24
C GLU A 161 18.24 14.07 7.38
N LEU A 162 18.32 12.79 7.02
CA LEU A 162 17.22 11.84 7.14
C LEU A 162 16.80 11.68 8.61
N ASP A 163 17.75 11.55 9.52
CA ASP A 163 17.48 11.42 10.95
C ASP A 163 16.89 12.71 11.55
N ARG A 164 17.40 13.89 11.15
CA ARG A 164 16.80 15.18 11.54
C ARG A 164 15.36 15.33 11.03
N ASN A 165 15.12 14.99 9.76
CA ASN A 165 13.80 15.04 9.15
C ASN A 165 12.82 14.10 9.86
N ARG A 166 13.25 12.87 10.16
CA ARG A 166 12.46 11.90 10.92
C ARG A 166 12.13 12.42 12.30
N ALA A 167 13.13 12.83 13.08
CA ALA A 167 12.94 13.35 14.44
C ALA A 167 11.97 14.54 14.48
N ARG A 168 12.01 15.40 13.46
CA ARG A 168 11.10 16.54 13.32
C ARG A 168 9.67 16.15 12.95
N ARG A 169 9.47 15.24 12.00
CA ARG A 169 8.13 14.94 11.45
C ARG A 169 7.39 13.85 12.21
N GLU A 170 8.10 12.86 12.73
CA GLU A 170 7.51 11.64 13.27
C GLU A 170 6.54 11.88 14.44
N PRO A 171 6.81 12.79 15.41
CA PRO A 171 5.85 13.05 16.49
C PRO A 171 4.52 13.62 16.00
N GLY A 172 4.55 14.52 15.02
CA GLY A 172 3.35 15.09 14.41
C GLY A 172 2.58 14.06 13.60
N TRP A 173 3.31 13.28 12.79
CA TRP A 173 2.72 12.19 12.03
C TRP A 173 2.06 11.14 12.92
N ARG A 174 2.71 10.71 14.01
CA ARG A 174 2.14 9.72 14.95
C ARG A 174 0.83 10.20 15.54
N ARG A 175 0.74 11.47 15.98
CA ARG A 175 -0.51 12.01 16.52
C ARG A 175 -1.66 11.97 15.50
N HIS A 176 -1.36 12.32 14.25
CA HIS A 176 -2.36 12.22 13.17
C HIS A 176 -2.73 10.76 12.87
N GLU A 177 -1.74 9.86 12.84
CA GLU A 177 -1.97 8.44 12.61
C GLU A 177 -2.82 7.83 13.73
N ASP A 178 -2.50 8.10 14.99
CA ASP A 178 -3.24 7.57 16.15
C ASP A 178 -4.70 8.04 16.14
N ALA A 179 -4.93 9.33 15.85
CA ALA A 179 -6.28 9.87 15.70
C ALA A 179 -7.03 9.19 14.55
N PHE A 180 -6.39 9.05 13.37
CA PHE A 180 -6.97 8.39 12.22
C PHE A 180 -7.32 6.92 12.54
N GLN A 181 -6.39 6.17 13.14
CA GLN A 181 -6.60 4.75 13.48
C GLN A 181 -7.65 4.56 14.57
N ALA A 182 -7.79 5.50 15.51
CA ALA A 182 -8.87 5.47 16.50
C ALA A 182 -10.24 5.60 15.83
N GLU A 183 -10.39 6.55 14.90
CA GLU A 183 -11.63 6.72 14.10
C GLU A 183 -11.93 5.49 13.25
N ARG A 184 -10.92 4.96 12.54
CA ARG A 184 -11.05 3.72 11.74
C ARG A 184 -11.48 2.54 12.59
N SER A 185 -10.88 2.37 13.76
CA SER A 185 -11.19 1.29 14.69
C SER A 185 -12.60 1.39 15.25
N ALA A 186 -13.07 2.61 15.54
CA ALA A 186 -14.45 2.85 15.96
C ALA A 186 -15.45 2.54 14.83
N TRP A 187 -15.17 3.01 13.60
CA TRP A 187 -15.97 2.68 12.42
C TRP A 187 -16.05 1.17 12.19
N TRP A 188 -14.92 0.47 12.22
CA TRP A 188 -14.87 -0.96 11.95
C TRP A 188 -15.62 -1.79 13.00
N ARG A 189 -15.58 -1.37 14.28
CA ARG A 189 -16.40 -1.97 15.34
C ARG A 189 -17.90 -1.84 15.04
N ARG A 190 -18.36 -0.66 14.59
CA ARG A 190 -19.76 -0.44 14.22
C ARG A 190 -20.18 -1.30 13.02
N GLU A 191 -19.36 -1.35 11.97
CA GLU A 191 -19.68 -2.16 10.78
C GLU A 191 -19.74 -3.66 11.09
N ARG A 192 -18.84 -4.16 11.94
CA ARG A 192 -18.92 -5.56 12.41
C ARG A 192 -20.20 -5.85 13.21
N ALA A 193 -20.62 -4.92 14.06
CA ALA A 193 -21.87 -5.07 14.82
C ALA A 193 -23.10 -5.08 13.92
N LYS A 194 -23.17 -4.19 12.92
CA LYS A 194 -24.25 -4.19 11.91
C LYS A 194 -24.29 -5.50 11.13
N ALA A 195 -23.15 -5.96 10.65
CA ALA A 195 -23.06 -7.21 9.90
C ALA A 195 -23.47 -8.43 10.74
N ALA A 196 -23.19 -8.42 12.06
CA ALA A 196 -23.65 -9.46 12.98
C ALA A 196 -25.18 -9.44 13.13
N ALA A 197 -25.78 -8.28 13.39
CA ALA A 197 -27.23 -8.13 13.51
C ALA A 197 -27.97 -8.55 12.23
N GLU A 198 -27.41 -8.25 11.05
CA GLU A 198 -28.01 -8.66 9.78
C GLU A 198 -27.87 -10.16 9.50
N ARG A 199 -26.79 -10.80 9.96
CA ARG A 199 -26.70 -12.28 9.94
C ARG A 199 -27.75 -12.90 10.85
N GLU A 200 -27.95 -12.37 12.04
CA GLU A 200 -28.97 -12.84 12.98
C GLU A 200 -30.39 -12.65 12.43
N ARG A 201 -30.66 -11.53 11.74
CA ARG A 201 -31.96 -11.29 11.08
C ARG A 201 -32.20 -12.32 9.97
N ARG A 202 -31.22 -12.52 9.07
CA ARG A 202 -31.32 -13.51 7.97
C ARG A 202 -31.50 -14.94 8.48
N ASN A 203 -30.84 -15.30 9.59
CA ASN A 203 -31.02 -16.61 10.19
C ASN A 203 -32.44 -16.80 10.72
N ARG A 204 -32.99 -15.80 11.43
CA ARG A 204 -34.39 -15.83 11.89
C ARG A 204 -35.40 -15.94 10.73
N GLU A 205 -35.24 -15.14 9.69
CA GLU A 205 -36.10 -15.19 8.50
C GLU A 205 -36.04 -16.55 7.78
N ARG A 206 -34.86 -17.19 7.76
CA ARG A 206 -34.68 -18.54 7.18
C ARG A 206 -35.36 -19.62 8.01
N ASP A 207 -35.24 -19.54 9.34
CA ASP A 207 -35.87 -20.50 10.26
C ASP A 207 -37.41 -20.38 10.23
N GLU A 208 -37.93 -19.15 10.12
CA GLU A 208 -39.37 -18.89 9.96
C GLU A 208 -39.89 -19.28 8.55
N GLY A 209 -39.07 -19.13 7.51
CA GLY A 209 -39.40 -19.51 6.13
C GLY A 209 -39.37 -21.02 5.87
N ALA A 210 -38.53 -21.78 6.59
CA ALA A 210 -38.47 -23.24 6.52
C ALA A 210 -39.71 -23.94 7.12
N GLY A 211 -40.54 -23.22 7.87
CA GLY A 211 -41.75 -23.74 8.52
C GLY A 211 -43.03 -23.74 7.67
N LYS A 212 -43.03 -23.25 6.41
CA LYS A 212 -44.23 -23.27 5.55
C LYS A 212 -44.29 -24.57 4.72
N PRO A 213 -45.27 -25.47 4.96
CA PRO A 213 -45.42 -26.66 4.14
C PRO A 213 -45.86 -26.25 2.74
N THR A 214 -45.12 -26.69 1.73
CA THR A 214 -45.54 -26.57 0.32
C THR A 214 -46.72 -27.51 0.08
N THR A 215 -47.94 -26.99 0.21
CA THR A 215 -49.17 -27.68 -0.21
C THR A 215 -49.25 -27.76 -1.73
N ARG A 216 -48.42 -28.61 -2.34
CA ARG A 216 -48.66 -29.09 -3.72
C ARG A 216 -49.84 -30.06 -3.69
N ARG A 217 -51.06 -29.54 -3.87
CA ARG A 217 -52.22 -30.36 -4.25
C ARG A 217 -51.95 -30.96 -5.63
N ARG A 218 -51.87 -32.30 -5.72
CA ARG A 218 -51.96 -33.03 -6.99
C ARG A 218 -53.41 -32.98 -7.49
N PRO A 219 -53.66 -32.61 -8.76
CA PRO A 219 -54.99 -32.77 -9.36
C PRO A 219 -55.21 -34.25 -9.67
N ARG A 220 -56.45 -34.71 -9.45
CA ARG A 220 -56.96 -36.00 -9.93
C ARG A 220 -57.58 -35.81 -11.30
#